data_AF-A0A2R8CC34-F1
#
_entry.id   AF-A0A2R8CC34-F1
#
_cell.length_a   1.000
_cell.length_b   1.000
_cell.length_c   1.000
_cell.angle_alpha   90.00
_cell.angle_beta   90.00
_cell.angle_gamma   90.00
#
_symmetry.space_group_name_H-M   'P 1'
#
loop_
_entity.id
_entity.type
_entity.pdbx_description
1 polymer ?
#
loop_
_entity_poly.entity_id
_entity_poly.type
_entity_poly.pdbx_seq_one_letter_code
_entity_poly.pdbx_strand_id
1 'polypeptide(L)'
;MYSVSYYMAVIYNWMLRHAEATPRWKGRVIIGVAFVLSVVVLFFTPVWVFLAYSVFVWGPVSVFAHAFDSVWKKRDQIARHRSESVYRTKKLLKSFRK
;
A
#
# COMPACT_ATOMS: atom_id res chain seq x y z
N MET A 1 -21.99 17.20 5.07
CA MET A 1 -21.04 16.32 5.81
C MET A 1 -21.12 14.86 5.36
N TYR A 2 -22.29 14.30 5.03
CA TYR A 2 -22.41 12.91 4.51
C TYR A 2 -21.85 12.70 3.10
N SER A 3 -22.00 13.68 2.21
CA SER A 3 -21.54 13.62 0.83
C SER A 3 -20.02 13.54 0.72
N VAL A 4 -19.28 14.35 1.49
CA VAL A 4 -17.80 14.34 1.49
C VAL A 4 -17.24 13.00 1.97
N SER A 5 -17.80 12.44 3.05
CA SER A 5 -17.41 11.12 3.56
C SER A 5 -17.73 10.00 2.57
N TYR A 6 -18.87 10.08 1.86
CA TYR A 6 -19.21 9.13 0.81
C TYR A 6 -18.22 9.20 -0.37
N TYR A 7 -17.89 10.39 -0.86
CA TYR A 7 -16.90 10.56 -1.92
C TYR A 7 -15.52 10.03 -1.51
N MET A 8 -15.07 10.31 -0.27
CA MET A 8 -13.82 9.75 0.23
C MET A 8 -13.86 8.22 0.34
N ALA A 9 -14.97 7.63 0.74
CA ALA A 9 -15.12 6.17 0.78
C ALA A 9 -15.09 5.55 -0.63
N VAL A 10 -15.70 6.19 -1.62
CA VAL A 10 -15.66 5.74 -3.02
C VAL A 10 -14.24 5.80 -3.57
N ILE A 11 -13.53 6.92 -3.35
CA ILE A 11 -12.14 7.10 -3.77
C ILE A 11 -11.23 6.08 -3.07
N TYR A 12 -11.43 5.87 -1.77
CA TYR A 12 -10.69 4.88 -0.99
C TYR A 12 -10.90 3.46 -1.52
N ASN A 13 -12.14 3.05 -1.78
CA ASN A 13 -12.44 1.73 -2.35
C ASN A 13 -11.85 1.56 -3.75
N TRP A 14 -11.85 2.61 -4.56
CA TRP A 14 -11.21 2.59 -5.86
C TRP A 14 -9.69 2.41 -5.74
N MET A 15 -9.05 3.16 -4.83
CA MET A 15 -7.62 3.00 -4.50
C MET A 15 -7.30 1.60 -3.96
N LEU A 16 -8.16 1.05 -3.10
CA LEU A 16 -8.02 -0.28 -2.53
C LEU A 16 -8.05 -1.37 -3.62
N ARG A 17 -9.04 -1.30 -4.53
CA ARG A 17 -9.12 -2.22 -5.69
C ARG A 17 -7.89 -2.10 -6.58
N HIS A 18 -7.42 -0.88 -6.82
CA HIS A 18 -6.20 -0.66 -7.60
C HIS A 18 -4.97 -1.25 -6.90
N ALA A 19 -4.86 -1.05 -5.59
CA ALA A 19 -3.78 -1.60 -4.77
C ALA A 19 -3.79 -3.14 -4.75
N GLU A 20 -4.96 -3.78 -4.76
CA GLU A 20 -5.11 -5.23 -4.86
C GLU A 20 -4.66 -5.79 -6.22
N ALA A 21 -4.95 -5.08 -7.31
CA ALA A 21 -4.53 -5.46 -8.65
C ALA A 21 -3.03 -5.21 -8.91
N THR A 22 -2.40 -4.34 -8.11
CA THR A 22 -1.03 -3.87 -8.36
C THR A 22 0.02 -4.79 -7.70
N PRO A 23 1.02 -5.30 -8.46
CA PRO A 23 2.11 -6.08 -7.88
C PRO A 23 2.98 -5.23 -6.93
N ARG A 24 3.57 -5.88 -5.91
CA ARG A 24 4.24 -5.20 -4.77
C ARG A 24 5.29 -4.18 -5.20
N TRP A 25 6.06 -4.52 -6.23
CA TRP A 25 7.12 -3.66 -6.74
C TRP A 25 6.56 -2.40 -7.42
N LYS A 26 5.46 -2.49 -8.18
CA LYS A 26 4.84 -1.34 -8.85
C LYS A 26 4.29 -0.34 -7.84
N GLY A 27 3.64 -0.79 -6.77
CA GLY A 27 3.13 0.12 -5.73
C GLY A 27 4.25 0.86 -5.00
N ARG A 28 5.39 0.19 -4.72
CA ARG A 28 6.58 0.85 -4.18
C ARG A 28 7.19 1.87 -5.15
N VAL A 29 7.20 1.57 -6.45
CA VAL A 29 7.64 2.53 -7.48
C VAL A 29 6.74 3.75 -7.51
N ILE A 30 5.41 3.59 -7.45
CA ILE A 30 4.47 4.72 -7.43
C ILE A 30 4.73 5.65 -6.23
N ILE A 31 4.87 5.07 -5.03
CA ILE A 31 5.18 5.85 -3.82
C ILE A 31 6.56 6.51 -3.93
N GLY A 32 7.56 5.80 -4.46
CA GLY A 32 8.90 6.33 -4.68
C GLY A 32 8.93 7.48 -5.68
N VAL A 33 8.21 7.38 -6.79
CA VAL A 33 8.10 8.44 -7.81
C VAL A 33 7.44 9.68 -7.21
N ALA A 34 6.38 9.53 -6.42
CA ALA A 34 5.73 10.65 -5.73
C ALA A 34 6.68 11.37 -4.75
N PHE A 35 7.54 10.61 -4.06
CA PHE A 35 8.57 11.18 -3.20
C PHE A 35 9.63 11.95 -4.00
N VAL A 36 10.17 11.36 -5.06
CA VAL A 36 11.16 12.04 -5.93
C VAL A 36 10.60 13.32 -6.52
N LEU A 37 9.35 13.29 -7.01
CA LEU A 37 8.67 14.50 -7.51
C LEU A 37 8.55 15.57 -6.42
N SER A 38 8.24 15.19 -5.18
CA SER A 38 8.18 16.12 -4.06
C SER A 38 9.54 16.79 -3.78
N VAL A 39 10.63 16.03 -3.87
CA VAL A 39 11.99 16.56 -3.73
C VAL A 39 12.32 17.54 -4.86
N VAL A 40 11.96 17.19 -6.11
CA VAL A 40 12.15 18.10 -7.25
C VAL A 40 11.35 19.40 -7.04
N VAL A 41 10.08 19.32 -6.66
CA VAL A 41 9.26 20.52 -6.40
C VAL A 41 9.88 21.38 -5.29
N LEU A 42 10.41 20.77 -4.23
CA LEU A 42 11.07 21.50 -3.14
C LEU A 42 12.28 22.33 -3.61
N PHE A 43 13.10 21.80 -4.52
CA PHE A 43 14.30 22.50 -5.02
C PHE A 43 14.01 23.54 -6.10
N PHE A 44 12.95 23.35 -6.90
CA PHE A 44 12.68 24.17 -8.08
C PHE A 44 11.51 25.16 -7.89
N THR A 45 10.76 25.08 -6.79
CA THR A 45 9.62 25.96 -6.54
C THR A 45 9.72 26.72 -5.21
N PRO A 46 9.09 27.90 -5.10
CA PRO A 46 8.99 28.61 -3.83
C PRO A 46 8.30 27.76 -2.77
N VAL A 47 8.70 27.93 -1.51
CA VAL A 47 8.19 27.14 -0.36
C VAL A 47 6.66 27.11 -0.29
N TRP A 48 5.97 28.20 -0.61
CA TRP A 48 4.51 28.26 -0.62
C TRP A 48 3.87 27.33 -1.67
N VAL A 49 4.50 27.18 -2.84
CA VAL A 49 4.06 26.26 -3.89
C VAL A 49 4.29 24.82 -3.44
N PHE A 50 5.44 24.54 -2.81
CA PHE A 50 5.71 23.24 -2.21
C PHE A 50 4.70 22.88 -1.12
N LEU A 51 4.34 23.83 -0.24
CA LEU A 51 3.34 23.60 0.80
C LEU A 51 1.98 23.28 0.20
N ALA A 52 1.50 24.05 -0.77
CA ALA A 52 0.25 23.76 -1.47
C ALA A 52 0.29 22.38 -2.16
N TYR A 53 1.35 22.11 -2.93
CA TYR A 53 1.58 20.81 -3.58
C TYR A 53 1.56 19.68 -2.56
N SER A 54 2.20 19.86 -1.41
CA SER A 54 2.31 18.82 -0.41
C SER A 54 0.96 18.40 0.15
N VAL A 55 0.07 19.35 0.44
CA VAL A 55 -1.27 19.05 0.95
C VAL A 55 -2.08 18.27 -0.09
N PHE A 56 -2.04 18.71 -1.36
CA PHE A 56 -2.83 18.09 -2.42
C PHE A 56 -2.31 16.72 -2.87
N VAL A 57 -1.00 16.48 -2.80
CA VAL A 57 -0.38 15.24 -3.26
C VAL A 57 -0.18 14.24 -2.13
N TRP A 58 0.32 14.67 -0.96
CA TRP A 58 0.56 13.75 0.15
C TRP A 58 -0.71 13.23 0.80
N GLY A 59 -1.82 13.98 0.75
CA GLY A 59 -3.12 13.49 1.21
C GLY A 59 -3.50 12.18 0.49
N PRO A 60 -3.72 12.20 -0.84
CA PRO A 60 -4.01 11.00 -1.63
C PRO A 60 -2.91 9.92 -1.55
N VAL A 61 -1.63 10.31 -1.59
CA VAL A 61 -0.51 9.35 -1.54
C VAL A 61 -0.47 8.61 -0.21
N SER A 62 -0.72 9.29 0.92
CA SER A 62 -0.74 8.64 2.24
C SER A 62 -1.89 7.65 2.36
N VAL A 63 -3.07 8.00 1.84
CA VAL A 63 -4.25 7.12 1.82
C VAL A 63 -3.98 5.89 0.96
N PHE A 64 -3.42 6.08 -0.24
CA PHE A 64 -3.04 4.98 -1.12
C PHE A 64 -1.96 4.10 -0.50
N ALA A 65 -0.92 4.69 0.11
CA ALA A 65 0.16 3.95 0.76
C ALA A 65 -0.38 3.09 1.93
N HIS A 66 -1.29 3.65 2.74
CA HIS A 66 -1.94 2.91 3.82
C HIS A 66 -2.80 1.76 3.30
N ALA A 67 -3.63 2.01 2.28
CA ALA A 67 -4.44 0.99 1.63
C ALA A 67 -3.55 -0.13 1.06
N PHE A 68 -2.47 0.23 0.37
CA PHE A 68 -1.51 -0.69 -0.22
C PHE A 68 -0.80 -1.56 0.83
N ASP A 69 -0.30 -0.95 1.91
CA ASP A 69 0.35 -1.70 2.99
C ASP A 69 -0.63 -2.66 3.68
N SER A 70 -1.88 -2.24 3.91
CA SER A 70 -2.90 -3.09 4.52
C SER A 70 -3.20 -4.35 3.68
N VAL A 71 -3.29 -4.20 2.35
CA VAL A 71 -3.51 -5.30 1.42
C VAL A 71 -2.32 -6.26 1.43
N TRP A 72 -1.11 -5.74 1.35
CA TRP A 72 0.10 -6.59 1.32
C TRP A 72 0.38 -7.25 2.67
N LYS A 73 0.08 -6.59 3.79
CA LYS A 73 0.17 -7.19 5.12
C LYS A 73 -0.76 -8.40 5.26
N LYS A 74 -2.01 -8.29 4.78
CA LYS A 74 -2.94 -9.43 4.73
C LYS A 74 -2.42 -10.57 3.84
N ARG A 75 -1.88 -10.25 2.66
CA ARG A 75 -1.30 -11.26 1.76
C ARG A 75 -0.09 -11.96 2.37
N ASP A 76 0.79 -11.21 3.02
CA ASP A 76 1.97 -11.74 3.71
C ASP A 76 1.55 -12.65 4.89
N GLN A 77 0.50 -12.30 5.64
CA GLN A 77 -0.06 -13.16 6.68
C GLN A 77 -0.59 -14.48 6.11
N ILE A 78 -1.35 -14.45 5.01
CA ILE A 78 -1.87 -15.65 4.35
C ILE A 78 -0.71 -16.53 3.85
N ALA A 79 0.30 -15.93 3.22
CA ALA A 79 1.49 -16.65 2.76
C ALA A 79 2.24 -17.32 3.91
N ARG A 80 2.40 -16.63 5.05
CA ARG A 80 3.01 -17.18 6.27
C ARG A 80 2.19 -18.34 6.83
N HIS A 81 0.89 -18.18 7.00
CA HIS A 81 0.02 -19.27 7.48
C HIS A 81 0.07 -20.51 6.57
N ARG A 82 0.14 -20.31 5.24
CA ARG A 82 0.30 -21.42 4.28
C ARG A 82 1.65 -22.10 4.42
N SER A 83 2.72 -21.36 4.65
CA SER A 83 4.06 -21.92 4.85
C SER A 83 4.16 -22.71 6.16
N GLU A 84 3.55 -22.21 7.24
CA GLU A 84 3.49 -22.89 8.54
C GLU A 84 2.65 -24.16 8.49
N SER A 85 1.50 -24.13 7.80
CA SER A 85 0.67 -25.32 7.66
C SER A 85 1.42 -26.41 6.90
N VAL A 86 2.05 -26.08 5.77
CA VAL A 86 2.88 -27.03 4.99
C VAL A 86 4.05 -27.57 5.82
N TYR A 87 4.71 -26.73 6.62
CA TYR A 87 5.79 -27.16 7.51
C TYR A 87 5.28 -28.15 8.57
N ARG A 88 4.13 -27.88 9.19
CA ARG A 88 3.48 -28.80 10.14
C ARG A 88 3.10 -30.12 9.49
N THR A 89 2.52 -30.11 8.28
CA THR A 89 2.16 -31.35 7.56
C THR A 89 3.41 -32.17 7.23
N LYS A 90 4.48 -31.53 6.75
CA LYS A 90 5.77 -32.21 6.50
C LYS A 90 6.36 -32.82 7.78
N LYS A 91 6.28 -32.11 8.90
CA LYS A 91 6.74 -32.62 10.20
C LYS A 91 5.95 -33.85 10.65
N LEU A 92 4.63 -33.83 10.52
CA LEU A 92 3.76 -34.97 10.84
C LEU A 92 4.05 -36.18 9.95
N LEU A 93 4.15 -35.99 8.62
CA LEU A 93 4.51 -37.07 7.70
C LEU A 93 5.88 -37.69 7.99
N LYS A 94 6.87 -36.88 8.39
CA LYS A 94 8.19 -37.38 8.79
C LYS A 94 8.14 -38.17 10.10
N SER A 95 7.24 -37.81 11.02
CA SER A 95 7.01 -38.53 12.28
C SER A 95 6.32 -39.88 12.06
N PHE A 96 5.44 -40.01 11.07
CA PHE A 96 4.76 -41.27 10.74
C PHE A 96 5.64 -42.27 9.97
N ARG A 97 6.73 -41.81 9.34
CA ARG A 97 7.67 -42.67 8.59
C ARG A 97 8.76 -43.29 9.47
N LYS A 98 8.72 -43.07 10.78
CA LYS A 98 9.71 -43.54 11.76
C LYS A 98 9.04 -44.51 12.71
#